data_AF-A0A9E4CKN9-F1
#
_entry.id   AF-A0A9E4CKN9-F1
#
_cell.length_a   1.000
_cell.length_b   1.000
_cell.length_c   1.000
_cell.angle_alpha   90.00
_cell.angle_beta   90.00
_cell.angle_gamma   90.00
#
_symmetry.space_group_name_H-M   'P 1'
#
loop_
_entity.id
_entity.type
_entity.pdbx_description
1 polymer ?
#
loop_
_entity_poly.entity_id
_entity_poly.type
_entity_poly.pdbx_seq_one_letter_code
_entity_poly.pdbx_strand_id
1 'polypeptide(L)'
;MMKQIDGEITPEEARQLAQFLEANPSYRKELETMSELKTETGQMKERLVPELAWEDYWRQLYNRLERGIGWILISLGAIVVLSYGIYHAVAALWQDSTLPLILKYGTLALIIGTVILLVSVVREKLLLRKHDRYKEIER
;
A
#
# COMPACT_ATOMS: atom_id res chain seq x y z
N MET A 1 2.26 10.07 -42.48
CA MET A 1 3.27 9.12 -41.99
C MET A 1 2.99 8.68 -40.56
N MET A 2 3.02 9.58 -39.56
CA MET A 2 2.84 9.18 -38.15
C MET A 2 1.48 8.52 -37.83
N LYS A 3 0.37 9.07 -38.35
CA LYS A 3 -0.95 8.43 -38.24
C LYS A 3 -1.00 7.00 -38.80
N GLN A 4 -0.22 6.69 -39.84
CA GLN A 4 -0.14 5.33 -40.39
C GLN A 4 0.64 4.41 -39.46
N ILE A 5 1.76 4.90 -38.93
CA ILE A 5 2.59 4.19 -37.94
C ILE A 5 1.78 3.90 -36.67
N ASP A 6 0.89 4.82 -36.28
CA ASP A 6 -0.01 4.70 -35.13
C ASP A 6 -1.32 3.95 -35.38
N GLY A 7 -1.62 3.60 -36.64
CA GLY A 7 -2.85 2.89 -37.00
C GLY A 7 -4.11 3.76 -36.99
N GLU A 8 -3.96 5.08 -36.90
CA GLU A 8 -5.04 6.07 -36.84
C GLU A 8 -5.38 6.68 -38.20
N ILE A 9 -4.83 6.12 -39.29
CA ILE A 9 -5.04 6.66 -40.65
C ILE A 9 -6.42 6.30 -41.19
N THR A 10 -7.11 7.29 -41.76
CA THR A 10 -8.39 7.06 -42.45
C THR A 10 -8.18 6.52 -43.87
N PRO A 11 -9.19 5.88 -44.49
CA PRO A 11 -9.07 5.31 -45.85
C PRO A 11 -8.75 6.35 -46.93
N GLU A 12 -9.20 7.60 -46.76
CA GLU A 12 -8.91 8.68 -47.71
C GLU A 12 -7.47 9.19 -47.56
N GLU A 13 -7.01 9.40 -46.32
CA GLU A 13 -5.63 9.78 -46.02
C GLU A 13 -4.63 8.70 -46.45
N ALA A 14 -5.00 7.42 -46.37
CA ALA A 14 -4.17 6.31 -46.83
C ALA A 14 -3.93 6.36 -48.36
N ARG A 15 -4.95 6.71 -49.14
CA ARG A 15 -4.82 6.87 -50.60
C ARG A 15 -3.95 8.07 -50.97
N GLN A 16 -4.14 9.20 -50.27
CA GLN A 16 -3.32 10.40 -50.46
C GLN A 16 -1.84 10.14 -50.11
N LEU A 17 -1.60 9.42 -49.01
CA LEU A 17 -0.27 9.04 -48.59
C LEU A 17 0.38 8.06 -49.58
N ALA A 18 -0.37 7.10 -50.12
CA ALA A 18 0.13 6.20 -51.16
C ALA A 18 0.57 6.94 -52.43
N GLN A 19 -0.25 7.88 -52.92
CA GLN A 19 0.10 8.73 -54.06
C GLN A 19 1.35 9.59 -53.78
N PHE A 20 1.44 10.15 -52.58
CA PHE A 20 2.61 10.93 -52.16
C PHE A 20 3.90 10.12 -52.10
N LEU A 21 3.81 8.86 -51.65
CA LEU A 21 4.95 7.93 -51.57
C LEU A 21 5.35 7.38 -52.95
N GLU A 22 4.44 7.28 -53.90
CA GLU A 22 4.76 6.97 -55.31
C GLU A 22 5.49 8.13 -55.98
N ALA A 23 5.09 9.36 -55.71
CA ALA A 23 5.74 10.55 -56.24
C ALA A 23 7.13 10.82 -55.62
N ASN A 24 7.39 10.35 -54.39
CA ASN A 24 8.64 10.62 -53.66
C ASN A 24 9.20 9.36 -52.98
N PRO A 25 10.06 8.59 -53.65
CA PRO A 25 10.58 7.31 -53.16
C PRO A 25 11.38 7.41 -51.84
N SER A 26 12.00 8.55 -51.54
CA SER A 26 12.79 8.77 -50.32
C SER A 26 11.97 8.62 -49.04
N TYR A 27 10.72 9.08 -49.05
CA TYR A 27 9.82 9.04 -47.89
C TYR A 27 9.30 7.65 -47.60
N ARG A 28 9.32 6.73 -48.58
CA ARG A 28 8.98 5.32 -48.34
C ARG A 28 9.97 4.66 -47.39
N LYS A 29 11.26 4.92 -47.59
CA LYS A 29 12.34 4.38 -46.75
C LYS A 29 12.30 4.95 -45.34
N GLU A 30 11.94 6.23 -45.21
CA GLU A 30 11.76 6.89 -43.92
C GLU A 30 10.60 6.27 -43.12
N LEU A 31 9.48 6.00 -43.78
CA LEU A 31 8.29 5.38 -43.16
C LEU A 31 8.57 3.96 -42.68
N GLU A 32 9.32 3.18 -43.47
CA GLU A 32 9.80 1.84 -43.12
C GLU A 32 10.71 1.88 -41.88
N THR A 33 11.69 2.77 -41.87
CA THR A 33 12.62 2.94 -40.73
C THR A 33 11.88 3.29 -39.44
N MET A 34 10.89 4.19 -39.50
CA MET A 34 10.09 4.56 -38.34
C MET A 34 9.18 3.42 -37.86
N SER A 35 8.65 2.58 -38.76
CA SER A 35 7.86 1.40 -38.39
C SER A 35 8.68 0.31 -37.70
N GLU A 36 9.93 0.10 -38.14
CA GLU A 36 10.87 -0.83 -37.50
C GLU A 36 11.18 -0.37 -36.07
N LEU A 37 11.55 0.91 -35.89
CA LEU A 37 11.84 1.47 -34.56
C LEU A 37 10.66 1.34 -33.59
N LYS A 38 9.43 1.58 -34.05
CA LYS A 38 8.23 1.39 -33.21
C LYS A 38 8.07 -0.07 -32.77
N THR A 39 8.34 -1.01 -33.66
CA THR A 39 8.20 -2.44 -33.38
C THR A 39 9.24 -2.90 -32.36
N GLU A 40 10.50 -2.53 -32.55
CA GLU A 40 11.61 -2.85 -31.63
C GLU A 40 11.37 -2.25 -30.24
N THR A 41 10.97 -0.97 -30.17
CA THR A 41 10.70 -0.30 -28.89
C THR A 41 9.46 -0.86 -28.18
N GLY A 42 8.46 -1.31 -28.95
CA GLY A 42 7.28 -1.98 -28.42
C GLY A 42 7.59 -3.31 -27.74
N GLN A 43 8.46 -4.13 -28.34
CA GLN A 43 8.88 -5.42 -27.77
C GLN A 43 9.69 -5.26 -26.47
N MET A 44 10.47 -4.18 -26.34
CA MET A 44 11.17 -3.87 -25.08
C MET A 44 10.19 -3.54 -23.95
N LYS A 45 9.11 -2.82 -24.25
CA LYS A 45 8.08 -2.45 -23.27
C LYS A 45 7.34 -3.69 -22.73
N GLU A 46 7.07 -4.69 -23.56
CA GLU A 46 6.39 -5.91 -23.11
C GLU A 46 7.25 -6.79 -22.20
N ARG A 47 8.58 -6.82 -22.39
CA ARG A 47 9.48 -7.64 -21.56
C ARG A 47 9.78 -7.06 -20.18
N LEU A 48 9.65 -5.74 -19.98
CA LEU A 48 10.04 -5.07 -18.73
C LEU A 48 8.93 -5.08 -17.65
N VAL A 49 7.68 -5.32 -18.02
CA VAL A 49 6.51 -5.06 -17.16
C VAL A 49 6.01 -6.27 -16.33
N PRO A 50 6.12 -7.56 -16.74
CA PRO A 50 5.41 -8.64 -16.05
C PRO A 50 6.00 -9.05 -14.69
N GLU A 51 7.32 -9.20 -14.57
CA GLU A 51 7.94 -9.85 -13.41
C GLU A 51 8.20 -8.89 -12.24
N LEU A 52 8.75 -7.70 -12.51
CA LEU A 52 9.05 -6.70 -11.47
C LEU A 52 7.80 -6.13 -10.80
N ALA A 53 6.72 -5.91 -11.56
CA ALA A 53 5.50 -5.31 -11.02
C ALA A 53 4.72 -6.27 -10.11
N TRP A 54 4.84 -7.58 -10.33
CA TRP A 54 4.04 -8.56 -9.60
C TRP A 54 4.61 -8.84 -8.20
N GLU A 55 5.93 -9.02 -8.09
CA GLU A 55 6.58 -9.29 -6.80
C GLU A 55 6.47 -8.10 -5.84
N ASP A 56 6.71 -6.88 -6.34
CA ASP A 56 6.60 -5.67 -5.53
C ASP A 56 5.17 -5.40 -5.06
N TYR A 57 4.18 -5.65 -5.93
CA TYR A 57 2.78 -5.48 -5.56
C TYR A 57 2.37 -6.44 -4.43
N TRP A 58 2.72 -7.72 -4.55
CA TRP A 58 2.41 -8.70 -3.51
C TRP A 58 3.15 -8.41 -2.20
N ARG A 59 4.42 -8.02 -2.27
CA ARG A 59 5.23 -7.72 -1.07
C ARG A 59 4.74 -6.48 -0.34
N GLN A 60 4.33 -5.43 -1.07
CA GLN A 60 3.74 -4.23 -0.45
C GLN A 60 2.36 -4.50 0.15
N LEU A 61 1.55 -5.35 -0.49
CA LEU A 61 0.21 -5.69 0.00
C LEU A 61 0.27 -6.59 1.24
N TYR A 62 1.12 -7.63 1.23
CA TYR A 62 1.27 -8.57 2.35
C TYR A 62 1.79 -7.87 3.61
N ASN A 63 2.85 -7.07 3.48
CA ASN A 63 3.45 -6.32 4.59
C ASN A 63 2.48 -5.30 5.22
N ARG A 64 1.53 -4.78 4.44
CA ARG A 64 0.54 -3.79 4.91
C ARG A 64 -0.64 -4.45 5.60
N LEU A 65 -1.12 -5.59 5.08
CA LEU A 65 -2.25 -6.32 5.64
C LEU A 65 -1.88 -7.05 6.93
N GLU A 66 -0.75 -7.75 6.96
CA GLU A 66 -0.33 -8.52 8.15
C GLU A 66 -0.16 -7.61 9.37
N ARG A 67 0.54 -6.48 9.21
CA ARG A 67 0.74 -5.51 10.29
C ARG A 67 -0.56 -4.80 10.67
N GLY A 68 -1.42 -4.48 9.71
CA GLY A 68 -2.70 -3.81 9.99
C GLY A 68 -3.65 -4.68 10.79
N ILE A 69 -3.85 -5.92 10.35
CA ILE A 69 -4.72 -6.90 10.99
C ILE A 69 -4.16 -7.31 12.36
N GLY A 70 -2.83 -7.50 12.46
CA GLY A 70 -2.17 -7.81 13.73
C GLY A 70 -2.44 -6.76 14.81
N TRP A 71 -2.37 -5.47 14.49
CA TRP A 71 -2.69 -4.41 15.47
C TRP A 71 -4.17 -4.37 15.85
N ILE A 72 -5.08 -4.66 14.93
CA ILE A 72 -6.52 -4.73 15.22
C ILE A 72 -6.78 -5.88 16.20
N LEU A 73 -6.25 -7.07 15.92
CA LEU A 73 -6.40 -8.24 16.78
C LEU A 73 -5.78 -8.03 18.16
N ILE A 74 -4.56 -7.46 18.24
CA ILE A 74 -3.91 -7.13 19.50
C ILE A 74 -4.75 -6.13 20.29
N SER A 75 -5.26 -5.08 19.65
CA SER A 75 -6.06 -4.05 20.34
C SER A 75 -7.36 -4.65 20.89
N LEU A 76 -8.04 -5.48 20.09
CA LEU A 76 -9.27 -6.14 20.50
C LEU A 76 -9.03 -7.12 21.65
N GLY A 77 -8.00 -7.96 21.55
CA GLY A 77 -7.62 -8.89 22.60
C GLY A 77 -7.23 -8.17 23.89
N ALA A 78 -6.46 -7.08 23.79
CA ALA A 78 -6.10 -6.25 24.93
C ALA A 78 -7.33 -5.66 25.63
N ILE A 79 -8.30 -5.14 24.87
CA ILE A 79 -9.55 -4.63 25.43
C ILE A 79 -10.28 -5.72 26.22
N VAL A 80 -10.46 -6.90 25.64
CA VAL A 80 -11.17 -8.01 26.31
C VAL A 80 -10.47 -8.42 27.61
N VAL A 81 -9.16 -8.65 27.55
CA VAL A 81 -8.36 -9.07 28.71
C VAL A 81 -8.35 -8.00 29.80
N LEU A 82 -8.15 -6.73 29.44
CA LEU A 82 -8.16 -5.63 30.39
C LEU A 82 -9.54 -5.46 31.02
N SER A 83 -10.61 -5.45 30.24
CA SER A 83 -11.97 -5.30 30.77
C SER A 83 -12.31 -6.42 31.75
N TYR A 84 -11.97 -7.66 31.42
CA TYR A 84 -12.20 -8.80 32.31
C TYR A 84 -11.34 -8.73 33.58
N GLY A 85 -10.05 -8.42 33.45
CA GLY A 85 -9.14 -8.29 34.59
C GLY A 85 -9.52 -7.15 35.53
N ILE A 86 -9.93 -6.00 34.97
CA ILE A 86 -10.42 -4.84 35.74
C ILE A 86 -11.71 -5.22 36.47
N TYR A 87 -12.65 -5.87 35.79
CA TYR A 87 -13.90 -6.30 36.42
C TYR A 87 -13.63 -7.21 37.63
N HIS A 88 -12.77 -8.22 37.46
CA HIS A 88 -12.41 -9.12 38.56
C HIS A 88 -11.66 -8.42 39.69
N ALA A 89 -10.72 -7.54 39.37
CA ALA A 89 -9.98 -6.78 40.38
C ALA A 89 -10.93 -5.86 41.19
N VAL A 90 -11.84 -5.15 40.52
CA VAL A 90 -12.82 -4.30 41.18
C VAL A 90 -13.80 -5.13 42.01
N ALA A 91 -14.30 -6.25 41.47
CA ALA A 91 -15.23 -7.13 42.18
C ALA A 91 -14.60 -7.70 43.46
N ALA A 92 -13.34 -8.15 43.40
CA ALA A 92 -12.61 -8.66 44.55
C ALA A 92 -12.36 -7.57 45.61
N LEU A 93 -11.98 -6.36 45.18
CA LEU A 93 -11.76 -5.21 46.08
C LEU A 93 -13.06 -4.71 46.75
N TRP A 94 -14.21 -4.89 46.09
CA TRP A 94 -15.51 -4.46 46.60
C TRP A 94 -16.14 -5.49 47.54
N GLN A 95 -15.92 -6.79 47.32
CA GLN A 95 -16.39 -7.85 48.20
C GLN A 95 -15.62 -7.92 49.51
N ASP A 96 -14.33 -7.57 49.51
CA ASP A 96 -13.52 -7.66 50.72
C ASP A 96 -13.46 -6.31 51.47
N SER A 97 -14.19 -6.28 52.59
CA SER A 97 -14.29 -5.11 53.48
C SER A 97 -13.07 -4.95 54.40
N THR A 98 -12.16 -5.93 54.43
CA THR A 98 -10.97 -5.92 55.29
C THR A 98 -9.75 -5.26 54.65
N LEU A 99 -9.80 -5.01 53.33
CA LEU A 99 -8.70 -4.43 52.58
C LEU A 99 -8.44 -2.95 52.92
N PRO A 100 -7.20 -2.55 53.26
CA PRO A 100 -6.85 -1.16 53.50
C PRO A 100 -7.11 -0.29 52.27
N LEU A 101 -7.60 0.94 52.51
CA LEU A 101 -7.95 1.92 51.46
C LEU A 101 -6.79 2.19 50.48
N ILE A 102 -5.55 2.16 50.96
CA ILE A 102 -4.33 2.32 50.14
C ILE A 102 -4.25 1.27 49.02
N LEU A 103 -4.58 0.01 49.31
CA LEU A 103 -4.56 -1.05 48.28
C LEU A 103 -5.69 -0.87 47.27
N LYS A 104 -6.85 -0.37 47.70
CA LYS A 104 -7.97 -0.05 46.79
C LYS A 104 -7.58 1.03 45.79
N TYR A 105 -7.08 2.17 46.27
CA TYR A 105 -6.67 3.27 45.42
C TYR A 105 -5.39 2.96 44.61
N GLY A 106 -4.44 2.23 45.20
CA GLY A 106 -3.21 1.81 44.51
C GLY A 106 -3.49 0.90 43.32
N THR A 107 -4.36 -0.09 43.48
CA THR A 107 -4.76 -0.99 42.38
C THR A 107 -5.50 -0.22 41.28
N LEU A 108 -6.37 0.72 41.67
CA LEU A 108 -7.14 1.54 40.73
C LEU A 108 -6.22 2.49 39.93
N ALA A 109 -5.24 3.11 40.59
CA ALA A 109 -4.21 3.91 39.94
C ALA A 109 -3.34 3.09 38.98
N LEU A 110 -2.95 1.87 39.38
CA LEU A 110 -2.18 0.94 38.54
C LEU A 110 -2.96 0.57 37.26
N ILE A 111 -4.25 0.24 37.40
CA ILE A 111 -5.14 -0.07 36.29
C ILE A 111 -5.21 1.11 35.31
N ILE A 112 -5.51 2.31 35.83
CA ILE A 112 -5.64 3.52 35.01
C ILE A 112 -4.31 3.82 34.29
N GLY A 113 -3.18 3.77 35.00
CA GLY A 113 -1.86 3.99 34.42
C GLY A 113 -1.53 3.01 33.30
N THR A 114 -1.87 1.72 33.50
CA THR A 114 -1.67 0.68 32.49
C THR A 114 -2.51 0.93 31.24
N VAL A 115 -3.79 1.30 31.41
CA VAL A 115 -4.68 1.64 30.29
C VAL A 115 -4.17 2.86 29.53
N ILE A 116 -3.75 3.92 30.23
CA ILE A 116 -3.19 5.13 29.61
C ILE A 116 -1.92 4.80 28.82
N LEU A 117 -0.99 4.03 29.39
CA LEU A 117 0.24 3.62 28.71
C LEU A 117 -0.07 2.81 27.44
N LEU A 118 -0.99 1.84 27.52
CA LEU A 118 -1.39 1.04 26.37
C LEU A 118 -2.02 1.90 25.27
N VAL A 119 -2.92 2.82 25.62
CA VAL A 119 -3.51 3.77 24.67
C VAL A 119 -2.44 4.68 24.07
N SER A 120 -1.47 5.14 24.85
CA SER A 120 -0.35 5.97 24.36
C SER A 120 0.48 5.22 23.32
N VAL A 121 0.88 3.98 23.62
CA VAL A 121 1.68 3.15 22.71
C VAL A 121 0.91 2.82 21.43
N VAL A 122 -0.37 2.48 21.53
CA VAL A 122 -1.23 2.21 20.37
C VAL A 122 -1.38 3.48 19.53
N ARG A 123 -1.67 4.63 20.15
CA ARG A 123 -1.81 5.92 19.46
C ARG A 123 -0.51 6.31 18.75
N GLU A 124 0.62 6.21 19.43
CA GLU A 124 1.94 6.52 18.90
C GLU A 124 2.25 5.65 17.69
N LYS A 125 2.06 4.33 17.78
CA LYS A 125 2.26 3.43 16.63
C LYS A 125 1.32 3.70 15.46
N LEU A 126 0.05 4.04 15.73
CA LEU A 126 -0.91 4.41 14.68
C LEU A 126 -0.53 5.73 13.98
N LEU A 127 0.01 6.70 14.72
CA LEU A 127 0.47 7.98 14.19
C LEU A 127 1.76 7.86 13.38
N LEU A 128 2.74 7.11 13.89
CA LEU A 128 3.98 6.79 13.17
C LEU A 128 3.70 6.07 11.85
N ARG A 129 2.67 5.20 11.81
CA ARG A 129 2.22 4.53 10.58
C ARG A 129 1.84 5.50 9.45
N LYS A 130 1.40 6.73 9.75
CA LYS A 130 1.00 7.73 8.74
C LYS A 130 2.16 8.59 8.24
N HIS A 131 3.25 8.70 9.00
CA HIS A 131 4.36 9.64 8.71
C HIS A 131 5.69 8.97 8.41
N ASP A 132 5.71 7.65 8.22
CA ASP A 132 6.95 6.93 7.91
C ASP A 132 7.40 7.18 6.46
N ARG A 133 8.19 8.24 6.29
CA ARG A 133 8.72 8.77 5.02
C ARG A 133 9.84 7.91 4.42
N TYR A 134 10.29 6.87 5.14
CA TYR A 134 11.42 6.00 4.76
C TYR A 134 11.01 4.57 4.40
N LYS A 135 9.73 4.36 4.07
CA LYS A 135 9.17 3.03 3.84
C LYS A 135 9.61 2.38 2.51
N GLU A 136 10.25 3.13 1.62
CA GLU A 136 10.64 2.70 0.27
C GLU A 136 12.16 2.61 0.05
N ILE A 137 13.00 2.81 1.07
CA ILE A 137 14.45 2.64 0.89
C ILE A 137 14.80 1.16 1.10
N GLU A 138 14.82 0.41 0.00
CA GLU A 138 15.55 -0.85 -0.08
C GLU A 138 17.06 -0.57 -0.05
N ARG A 139 17.82 -1.43 0.64
CA ARG A 139 19.26 -1.31 0.80
C ARG A 139 19.95 -2.53 0.24
#